data_AF-A0A3N4K776-F1
#
_entry.id   AF-A0A3N4K776-F1
#
_cell.length_a   1.000
_cell.length_b   1.000
_cell.length_c   1.000
_cell.angle_alpha   90.00
_cell.angle_beta   90.00
_cell.angle_gamma   90.00
#
_symmetry.space_group_name_H-M   'P 1'
#
loop_
_entity.id
_entity.type
_entity.pdbx_description
1 polymer ?
#
loop_
_entity_poly.entity_id
_entity_poly.type
_entity_poly.pdbx_seq_one_letter_code
_entity_poly.pdbx_strand_id
1 'polypeptide(L)'
;MESYKKNQLINKDLLKHEILASLKYRSVIGVRFEIAGRLTKRNTAARSVHKVGQKGIMKNIESSFKGRSTVLLRGAVRPNLDFASISSKTRNGAFNIKCWVSNH
;
A
#
# COMPACT_ATOMS: atom_id res chain seq x y z
N MET A 1 13.41 11.14 -49.43
CA MET A 1 13.60 10.02 -48.48
C MET A 1 14.33 10.44 -47.18
N GLU A 2 14.71 11.71 -47.01
CA GLU A 2 15.39 12.21 -45.80
C GLU A 2 14.46 12.72 -44.70
N SER A 3 13.17 12.95 -44.99
CA SER A 3 12.22 13.46 -43.99
C SER A 3 11.92 12.45 -42.86
N TYR A 4 12.13 11.15 -43.08
CA TYR A 4 11.86 10.08 -42.10
C TYR A 4 13.00 9.85 -41.09
N LYS A 5 14.19 10.43 -41.28
CA LYS A 5 15.34 10.22 -40.38
C LYS A 5 15.48 11.29 -39.28
N LYS A 6 14.56 12.26 -39.19
CA LYS A 6 14.64 13.37 -38.21
C LYS A 6 13.95 13.09 -36.86
N ASN A 7 13.41 11.90 -36.64
CA ASN A 7 12.65 11.52 -35.43
C ASN A 7 13.39 10.52 -34.51
N GLN A 8 14.70 10.67 -34.31
CA GLN A 8 15.48 9.76 -33.46
C GLN A 8 16.37 10.46 -32.44
N LEU A 9 15.86 11.53 -31.84
CA LEU A 9 16.38 12.02 -30.56
C LEU A 9 15.23 12.06 -29.57
N ILE A 10 14.70 10.88 -29.24
CA ILE A 10 13.80 10.73 -28.10
C ILE A 10 14.61 11.17 -26.88
N ASN A 11 14.22 12.29 -26.29
CA ASN A 11 14.74 12.74 -25.02
C ASN A 11 14.34 11.67 -23.98
N LYS A 12 15.31 10.81 -23.62
CA LYS A 12 15.09 9.65 -22.74
C LYS A 12 14.46 10.05 -21.41
N ASP A 13 14.75 11.25 -20.92
CA ASP A 13 14.20 11.75 -19.67
C ASP A 13 12.72 12.12 -19.79
N LEU A 14 12.30 12.69 -20.92
CA LEU A 14 10.88 12.96 -21.19
C LEU A 14 10.09 11.65 -21.31
N LEU A 15 10.62 10.68 -22.05
CA LEU A 15 9.96 9.37 -22.19
C LEU A 15 9.84 8.67 -20.83
N LYS A 16 10.90 8.70 -20.01
CA LYS A 16 10.89 8.13 -18.66
C LYS A 16 9.84 8.82 -17.78
N HIS A 17 9.75 10.14 -17.85
CA HIS A 17 8.76 10.91 -17.09
C HIS A 17 7.33 10.54 -17.49
N GLU A 18 7.03 10.45 -18.79
CA GLU A 18 5.70 10.05 -19.28
C GLU A 18 5.32 8.63 -18.82
N ILE A 19 6.25 7.69 -18.93
CA ILE A 19 6.03 6.31 -18.47
C ILE A 19 5.73 6.31 -16.96
N LEU A 20 6.55 6.96 -16.14
CA LEU A 20 6.33 7.04 -14.68
C LEU A 20 5.08 7.84 -14.29
N ALA A 21 4.65 8.80 -15.12
CA ALA A 21 3.42 9.55 -14.94
C ALA A 21 2.17 8.72 -15.29
N SER A 22 2.29 7.78 -16.22
CA SER A 22 1.20 6.89 -16.62
C SER A 22 0.89 5.79 -15.60
N LEU A 23 1.89 5.42 -14.77
CA LEU A 23 1.74 4.39 -13.74
C LEU A 23 0.87 4.88 -12.59
N LYS A 24 -0.18 4.11 -12.29
CA LYS A 24 -1.06 4.32 -11.12
C LYS A 24 -0.43 3.70 -9.87
N TYR A 25 -0.80 4.22 -8.69
CA TYR A 25 -0.43 3.65 -7.39
C TYR A 25 1.07 3.66 -7.12
N ARG A 26 1.76 4.73 -7.54
CA ARG A 26 3.22 4.85 -7.44
C ARG A 26 3.70 5.41 -6.10
N SER A 27 2.87 6.15 -5.39
CA SER A 27 3.28 6.85 -4.16
C SER A 27 2.45 6.41 -2.95
N VAL A 28 3.10 6.13 -1.84
CA VAL A 28 2.41 5.75 -0.59
C VAL A 28 1.73 6.97 0.03
N ILE A 29 0.42 6.89 0.27
CA ILE A 29 -0.37 7.92 0.95
C ILE A 29 -0.56 7.59 2.43
N GLY A 30 -0.71 6.30 2.74
CA GLY A 30 -1.14 5.89 4.06
C GLY A 30 -0.74 4.48 4.42
N VAL A 31 -0.55 4.27 5.72
CA VAL A 31 -0.22 2.98 6.31
C VAL A 31 -1.07 2.80 7.56
N ARG A 32 -1.62 1.60 7.74
CA ARG A 32 -2.32 1.17 8.95
C ARG A 32 -1.72 -0.13 9.43
N PHE A 33 -1.50 -0.24 10.72
CA PHE A 33 -1.06 -1.47 11.35
C PHE A 33 -1.96 -1.81 12.52
N GLU A 34 -2.24 -3.10 12.66
CA GLU A 34 -2.99 -3.67 13.77
C GLU A 34 -2.17 -4.81 14.35
N ILE A 35 -1.97 -4.77 15.66
CA ILE A 35 -1.17 -5.75 16.38
C ILE A 35 -2.05 -6.37 17.44
N ALA A 36 -2.14 -7.71 17.44
CA ALA A 36 -2.97 -8.46 18.36
C ALA A 36 -2.22 -9.67 18.91
N GLY A 37 -2.22 -9.87 20.23
CA GLY A 37 -1.68 -11.09 20.85
C GLY A 37 -1.13 -10.90 22.25
N ARG A 38 -0.35 -11.88 22.74
CA ARG A 38 0.24 -11.84 24.09
C ARG A 38 1.54 -11.02 24.09
N LEU A 39 1.38 -9.70 24.11
CA LEU A 39 2.47 -8.70 24.05
C LEU A 39 2.75 -8.00 25.39
N THR A 40 2.26 -8.55 26.50
CA THR A 40 2.55 -8.04 27.84
C THR A 40 4.04 -8.18 28.16
N LYS A 41 4.62 -7.29 28.97
CA LYS A 41 6.06 -7.35 29.33
C LYS A 41 6.38 -8.50 30.31
N ARG A 42 5.57 -8.64 31.36
CA ARG A 42 5.76 -9.64 32.42
C ARG A 42 5.37 -11.04 31.92
N ASN A 43 6.16 -12.05 32.29
CA ASN A 43 5.88 -13.46 31.98
C ASN A 43 4.82 -14.02 32.94
N THR A 44 3.61 -13.51 32.83
CA THR A 44 2.44 -13.95 33.59
C THR A 44 1.34 -14.40 32.62
N ALA A 45 0.43 -15.24 33.11
CA ALA A 45 -0.78 -15.57 32.38
C ALA A 45 -1.67 -14.31 32.29
N ALA A 46 -1.56 -13.58 31.19
CA ALA A 46 -2.28 -12.34 30.94
C ALA A 46 -3.07 -12.42 29.63
N ARG A 47 -4.14 -11.61 29.53
CA ARG A 47 -5.00 -11.51 28.34
C ARG A 47 -4.24 -10.89 27.15
N SER A 48 -4.75 -11.14 25.95
CA SER A 48 -4.21 -10.55 24.71
C SER A 48 -4.35 -9.03 24.70
N VAL A 49 -3.35 -8.36 24.14
CA VAL A 49 -3.32 -6.91 23.89
C VAL A 49 -3.62 -6.67 22.41
N HIS A 50 -4.45 -5.66 22.13
CA HIS A 50 -4.77 -5.18 20.80
C HIS A 50 -4.37 -3.71 20.68
N LYS A 51 -3.59 -3.36 19.65
CA LYS A 51 -3.17 -1.98 19.37
C LYS A 51 -3.30 -1.71 17.87
N VAL A 52 -3.79 -0.52 17.55
CA VAL A 52 -3.96 -0.06 16.17
C VAL A 52 -3.27 1.29 16.02
N GLY A 53 -2.62 1.49 14.87
CA GLY A 53 -2.12 2.80 14.48
C GLY A 53 -2.32 3.01 12.97
N GLN A 54 -2.59 4.24 12.59
CA GLN A 54 -2.75 4.62 11.19
C GLN A 54 -2.13 5.99 10.96
N LYS A 55 -1.45 6.16 9.83
CA LYS A 55 -1.00 7.44 9.32
C LYS A 55 -1.46 7.57 7.87
N GLY A 56 -2.03 8.72 7.52
CA GLY A 56 -2.54 8.97 6.17
C GLY A 56 -3.87 8.28 5.85
N ILE A 57 -4.20 8.25 4.57
CA ILE A 57 -5.53 7.89 4.06
C ILE A 57 -5.49 6.50 3.42
N MET A 58 -6.48 5.66 3.75
CA MET A 58 -6.63 4.30 3.18
C MET A 58 -7.62 4.24 2.00
N LYS A 59 -8.27 5.38 1.69
CA LYS A 59 -9.19 5.50 0.58
C LYS A 59 -8.45 5.78 -0.73
N ASN A 60 -8.85 5.09 -1.79
CA ASN A 60 -8.52 5.40 -3.18
C ASN A 60 -9.02 6.82 -3.49
N ILE A 61 -8.08 7.73 -3.76
CA ILE A 61 -8.41 9.15 -3.95
C ILE A 61 -9.17 9.36 -5.26
N GLU A 62 -8.80 8.64 -6.31
CA GLU A 62 -9.39 8.75 -7.64
C GLU A 62 -10.88 8.42 -7.64
N SER A 63 -11.27 7.32 -6.98
CA SER A 63 -12.68 6.95 -6.90
C SER A 63 -13.45 7.69 -5.81
N SER A 64 -12.84 7.87 -4.63
CA SER A 64 -13.56 8.40 -3.47
C SER A 64 -13.71 9.91 -3.47
N PHE A 65 -12.72 10.65 -3.99
CA PHE A 65 -12.78 12.12 -4.02
C PHE A 65 -13.01 12.66 -5.43
N LYS A 66 -12.34 12.08 -6.45
CA LYS A 66 -12.48 12.54 -7.84
C LYS A 66 -13.63 11.86 -8.61
N GLY A 67 -14.29 10.86 -8.03
CA GLY A 67 -15.44 10.18 -8.63
C GLY A 67 -15.12 9.31 -9.86
N ARG A 68 -13.84 8.99 -10.12
CA ARG A 68 -13.45 8.17 -11.27
C ARG A 68 -13.77 6.70 -11.00
N SER A 69 -14.28 6.01 -12.02
CA SER A 69 -14.49 4.56 -11.94
C SER A 69 -13.17 3.83 -11.73
N THR A 70 -13.12 2.96 -10.73
CA THR A 70 -11.96 2.08 -10.48
C THR A 70 -12.40 0.63 -10.50
N VAL A 71 -11.56 -0.23 -11.08
CA VAL A 71 -11.82 -1.68 -11.12
C VAL A 71 -11.45 -2.27 -9.77
N LEU A 72 -12.33 -3.10 -9.21
CA LEU A 72 -12.03 -3.87 -8.00
C LEU A 72 -11.28 -5.17 -8.37
N LEU A 73 -10.22 -5.46 -7.66
CA LEU A 73 -9.49 -6.73 -7.76
C LEU A 73 -10.31 -7.82 -7.07
N ARG A 74 -10.52 -8.95 -7.75
CA ARG A 74 -11.33 -10.09 -7.23
C ARG A 74 -12.72 -9.66 -6.76
N GLY A 75 -13.32 -8.65 -7.38
CA GLY A 75 -14.67 -8.17 -7.10
C GLY A 75 -14.87 -7.36 -5.82
N ALA A 76 -13.92 -7.35 -4.88
CA ALA A 76 -14.07 -6.65 -3.59
C ALA A 76 -12.82 -5.90 -3.13
N VAL A 77 -11.62 -6.31 -3.56
CA VAL A 77 -10.36 -5.73 -3.09
C VAL A 77 -10.04 -4.49 -3.89
N ARG A 78 -9.69 -3.41 -3.20
CA ARG A 78 -9.35 -2.16 -3.86
C ARG A 78 -7.92 -2.24 -4.41
N PRO A 79 -7.67 -1.83 -5.65
CA PRO A 79 -6.35 -1.96 -6.28
C PRO A 79 -5.27 -1.06 -5.66
N ASN A 80 -5.66 -0.02 -4.92
CA ASN A 80 -4.73 0.90 -4.27
C ASN A 80 -4.22 0.38 -2.92
N LEU A 81 -4.76 -0.74 -2.42
CA LEU A 81 -4.59 -1.20 -1.05
C LEU A 81 -3.88 -2.55 -1.03
N ASP A 82 -2.66 -2.55 -0.51
CA ASP A 82 -1.89 -3.76 -0.28
C ASP A 82 -2.04 -4.21 1.18
N PHE A 83 -2.19 -5.51 1.38
CA PHE A 83 -2.38 -6.11 2.69
C PHE A 83 -1.32 -7.19 2.95
N ALA A 84 -0.76 -7.16 4.16
CA ALA A 84 0.14 -8.19 4.66
C ALA A 84 -0.20 -8.55 6.10
N SER A 85 -0.03 -9.84 6.47
CA SER A 85 -0.16 -10.31 7.84
C SER A 85 1.02 -11.20 8.18
N ILE A 86 1.64 -10.95 9.34
CA ILE A 86 2.79 -11.71 9.84
C ILE A 86 2.50 -12.13 11.26
N SER A 87 2.62 -13.43 11.54
CA SER A 87 2.52 -13.98 12.88
C SER A 87 3.91 -14.31 13.44
N SER A 88 4.08 -14.11 14.74
CA SER A 88 5.32 -14.42 15.44
C SER A 88 5.04 -14.79 16.89
N LYS A 89 6.07 -15.26 17.58
CA LYS A 89 6.00 -15.68 18.98
C LYS A 89 7.06 -14.97 19.81
N THR A 90 6.66 -14.57 21.02
CA THR A 90 7.57 -14.12 22.07
C THR A 90 7.59 -15.14 23.20
N ARG A 91 8.46 -14.94 24.20
CA ARG A 91 8.46 -15.73 25.44
C ARG A 91 7.07 -15.81 26.10
N ASN A 92 6.29 -14.74 26.01
CA ASN A 92 5.01 -14.64 26.70
C ASN A 92 3.85 -15.21 25.87
N GLY A 93 4.03 -15.47 24.58
CA GLY A 93 3.05 -16.09 23.70
C GLY A 93 3.09 -15.58 22.25
N ALA A 94 2.12 -16.03 21.46
CA ALA A 94 1.99 -15.66 20.05
C ALA A 94 1.29 -14.31 19.86
N PHE A 95 1.63 -13.63 18.77
CA PHE A 95 0.99 -12.41 18.30
C PHE A 95 1.00 -12.33 16.78
N ASN A 96 0.10 -11.52 16.24
CA ASN A 96 -0.03 -11.25 14.82
C ASN A 96 0.01 -9.75 14.55
N ILE A 97 0.66 -9.37 13.46
CA ILE A 97 0.70 -8.00 12.94
C ILE A 97 0.01 -8.03 11.58
N LYS A 98 -1.01 -7.20 11.42
CA LYS A 98 -1.66 -6.90 10.14
C LYS A 98 -1.22 -5.51 9.70
N CYS A 99 -0.89 -5.36 8.43
CA CYS A 99 -0.50 -4.10 7.84
C CYS A 99 -1.28 -3.87 6.54
N TRP A 100 -1.70 -2.63 6.34
CA TRP A 100 -2.26 -2.14 5.10
C TRP A 100 -1.47 -0.94 4.62
N VAL A 101 -1.14 -0.94 3.32
CA VAL A 101 -0.46 0.17 2.66
C VAL A 101 -1.35 0.67 1.54
N SER A 102 -1.61 1.97 1.50
CA SER A 102 -2.41 2.62 0.46
C SER A 102 -1.55 3.51 -0.42
N ASN A 103 -1.73 3.33 -1.73
CA ASN A 103 -0.96 4.00 -2.76
C ASN A 103 -1.83 4.94 -3.61
N HIS A 104 -1.23 5.98 -4.20
CA HIS A 104 -1.80 6.91 -5.18
C HIS A 104 -1.14 6.78 -6.53
#